data_AF-A0A0N1ACC7-F1
#
_entry.id   AF-A0A0N1ACC7-F1
#
_cell.length_a   1.000
_cell.length_b   1.000
_cell.length_c   1.000
_cell.angle_alpha   90.00
_cell.angle_beta   90.00
_cell.angle_gamma   90.00
#
_symmetry.space_group_name_H-M   'P 1'
#
loop_
_entity.id
_entity.type
_entity.pdbx_description
1 polymer ?
#
loop_
_entity_poly.entity_id
_entity_poly.type
_entity_poly.pdbx_seq_one_letter_code
_entity_poly.pdbx_strand_id
1 'polypeptide(L)'
;MTSNDKLDHLLGFGVLAAAGLLALAPARKHQLTVGLGTLAYGALIELLQTQVPGRSGELHDVLADALGVVLGITVVGALRWRFRDAAH
;
A
#
# COMPACT_ATOMS: atom_id res chain seq x y z
N MET A 1 -16.46 -10.71 8.89
CA MET A 1 -15.01 -10.44 8.97
C MET A 1 -14.25 -11.74 9.16
N THR A 2 -13.61 -12.28 8.13
CA THR A 2 -12.57 -13.31 8.30
C THR A 2 -11.23 -12.58 8.41
N SER A 3 -10.30 -13.07 9.23
CA SER A 3 -8.95 -12.49 9.33
C SER A 3 -8.19 -12.46 8.00
N ASN A 4 -8.63 -13.27 7.02
CA ASN A 4 -8.03 -13.35 5.70
C ASN A 4 -8.24 -12.06 4.88
N ASP A 5 -9.41 -11.43 5.00
CA ASP A 5 -9.75 -10.21 4.24
C ASP A 5 -8.77 -9.07 4.58
N LYS A 6 -8.53 -8.84 5.87
CA LYS A 6 -7.57 -7.83 6.34
C LYS A 6 -6.14 -8.11 5.92
N LEU A 7 -5.77 -9.39 5.84
CA LEU A 7 -4.46 -9.79 5.35
C LEU A 7 -4.34 -9.55 3.84
N ASP A 8 -5.40 -9.83 3.08
CA ASP A 8 -5.47 -9.57 1.65
C ASP A 8 -5.37 -8.06 1.37
N HIS A 9 -6.04 -7.21 2.16
CA HIS A 9 -5.89 -5.75 2.13
C HIS A 9 -4.45 -5.31 2.45
N LEU A 10 -3.90 -5.76 3.57
CA LEU A 10 -2.52 -5.45 3.97
C LEU A 10 -1.50 -5.81 2.89
N LEU A 11 -1.56 -7.05 2.36
CA LEU A 11 -0.63 -7.54 1.36
C LEU A 11 -0.87 -6.89 0.00
N GLY A 12 -2.12 -6.76 -0.42
CA GLY A 12 -2.50 -6.16 -1.71
C GLY A 12 -2.00 -4.71 -1.82
N PHE A 13 -2.27 -3.90 -0.79
CA PHE A 13 -1.84 -2.50 -0.76
C PHE A 13 -0.33 -2.36 -0.54
N GLY A 14 0.30 -3.28 0.19
CA GLY A 14 1.75 -3.34 0.29
C GLY A 14 2.44 -3.65 -1.03
N VAL A 15 1.94 -4.62 -1.78
CA VAL A 15 2.46 -4.94 -3.12
C VAL A 15 2.22 -3.78 -4.08
N LEU A 16 1.04 -3.15 -4.05
CA LEU A 16 0.73 -2.01 -4.91
C LEU A 16 1.67 -0.82 -4.65
N ALA A 17 1.88 -0.46 -3.39
CA ALA A 17 2.81 0.61 -3.02
C ALA A 17 4.26 0.26 -3.40
N ALA A 18 4.68 -0.98 -3.18
CA ALA A 18 6.02 -1.45 -3.54
C ALA A 18 6.24 -1.40 -5.07
N ALA A 19 5.29 -1.93 -5.84
CA ALA A 19 5.34 -1.91 -7.30
C ALA A 19 5.39 -0.48 -7.86
N GLY A 20 4.54 0.42 -7.34
CA GLY A 20 4.55 1.83 -7.72
C GLY A 20 5.89 2.51 -7.45
N LEU A 21 6.54 2.20 -6.33
CA LEU A 21 7.86 2.74 -6.03
C LEU A 21 8.97 2.15 -6.91
N LEU A 22 8.93 0.85 -7.17
CA LEU A 22 9.92 0.16 -8.01
C LEU A 22 9.86 0.61 -9.47
N ALA A 23 8.67 1.00 -9.95
CA ALA A 23 8.48 1.57 -11.28
C ALA A 23 9.08 2.97 -11.45
N LEU A 24 9.41 3.66 -10.36
CA LEU A 24 9.92 5.03 -10.37
C LEU A 24 11.37 5.10 -9.90
N ALA A 25 12.13 6.07 -10.43
CA ALA A 25 13.49 6.34 -9.96
C ALA A 25 13.50 6.66 -8.44
N PRO A 26 14.56 6.32 -7.69
CA PRO A 26 14.62 6.58 -6.26
C PRO A 26 14.56 8.08 -5.92
N ALA A 27 13.43 8.53 -5.37
CA ALA A 27 13.27 9.90 -4.88
C ALA A 27 12.25 9.95 -3.73
N ARG A 28 12.52 10.77 -2.70
CA ARG A 28 11.60 10.96 -1.56
C ARG A 28 10.21 11.42 -2.00
N LYS A 29 10.13 12.29 -3.00
CA LYS A 29 8.85 12.75 -3.57
C LYS A 29 7.99 11.59 -4.07
N HIS A 30 8.59 10.55 -4.67
CA HIS A 30 7.84 9.41 -5.18
C HIS A 30 7.26 8.55 -4.05
N GLN A 31 7.94 8.45 -2.89
CA GLN A 31 7.37 7.77 -1.72
C GLN A 31 6.08 8.45 -1.25
N LEU A 32 6.08 9.79 -1.20
CA LEU A 32 4.88 10.56 -0.84
C LEU A 32 3.79 10.42 -1.89
N THR A 33 4.12 10.59 -3.18
CA THR A 33 3.13 10.49 -4.27
C THR A 33 2.50 9.11 -4.35
N VAL A 34 3.31 8.04 -4.30
CA VAL A 34 2.80 6.66 -4.32
C VAL A 34 2.02 6.37 -3.04
N GLY A 35 2.55 6.72 -1.86
CA GLY A 35 1.86 6.47 -0.60
C GLY A 35 0.49 7.13 -0.53
N LEU A 36 0.41 8.44 -0.82
CA LEU A 36 -0.86 9.17 -0.82
C LEU A 36 -1.79 8.69 -1.94
N GLY A 37 -1.27 8.41 -3.13
CA GLY A 37 -2.06 7.92 -4.25
C GLY A 37 -2.69 6.54 -3.96
N THR A 38 -1.90 5.62 -3.41
CA THR A 38 -2.37 4.29 -3.03
C THR A 38 -3.36 4.33 -1.86
N LEU A 39 -3.14 5.19 -0.86
CA LEU A 39 -4.11 5.41 0.23
C LEU A 39 -5.43 5.97 -0.27
N ALA A 40 -5.39 7.00 -1.12
CA ALA A 40 -6.59 7.59 -1.71
C ALA A 40 -7.36 6.56 -2.55
N TYR A 41 -6.63 5.71 -3.27
CA TYR A 41 -7.21 4.61 -4.03
C TYR A 41 -7.91 3.56 -3.14
N GLY A 42 -7.31 3.18 -2.01
CA GLY A 42 -7.92 2.25 -1.06
C GLY A 42 -9.18 2.79 -0.41
N ALA A 43 -9.12 4.02 0.10
CA ALA A 43 -10.30 4.70 0.64
C ALA A 43 -11.43 4.85 -0.40
N LEU A 44 -11.09 5.08 -1.67
CA LEU A 44 -12.07 5.12 -2.76
C LEU A 44 -12.69 3.74 -3.02
N ILE A 45 -11.91 2.66 -3.03
CA ILE A 45 -12.44 1.30 -3.21
C ILE A 45 -13.39 0.94 -2.08
N GLU A 46 -13.03 1.21 -0.83
CA GLU A 46 -13.87 0.98 0.35
C GLU A 46 -15.21 1.73 0.27
N LEU A 47 -15.16 3.00 -0.17
CA LEU A 47 -16.38 3.77 -0.43
C LEU A 47 -17.22 3.17 -1.56
N LEU A 48 -16.60 2.67 -2.62
CA LEU A 48 -17.33 2.03 -3.72
C LEU A 48 -17.89 0.66 -3.32
N GLN A 49 -17.24 -0.06 -2.41
CA GLN A 49 -17.74 -1.33 -1.90
C GLN A 49 -19.06 -1.19 -1.14
N THR A 50 -19.35 -0.05 -0.50
CA THR A 50 -20.67 0.19 0.13
C THR A 50 -21.81 0.19 -0.89
N GLN A 51 -21.48 0.39 -2.17
CA GLN A 51 -22.44 0.37 -3.29
C GLN A 51 -22.57 -1.01 -3.94
N VAL A 52 -21.75 -1.99 -3.55
CA VAL A 52 -21.74 -3.34 -4.12
C VAL A 52 -22.56 -4.28 -3.25
N PRO A 53 -23.64 -4.90 -3.77
CA PRO A 53 -24.45 -5.85 -3.01
C PRO A 53 -23.61 -7.01 -2.46
N GLY A 54 -23.72 -7.27 -1.15
CA GLY A 54 -22.96 -8.34 -0.48
C GLY A 54 -21.53 -7.95 -0.08
N ARG A 55 -21.14 -6.68 -0.26
CA ARG A 55 -19.92 -6.10 0.31
C ARG A 55 -20.27 -4.98 1.29
N SER A 56 -19.43 -4.84 2.30
CA SER A 56 -19.47 -3.73 3.26
C SER A 56 -18.11 -3.07 3.24
N GLY A 57 -18.07 -1.75 3.00
CA GLY A 57 -16.85 -0.99 3.26
C GLY A 57 -16.65 -0.88 4.76
N GLU A 58 -15.46 -1.22 5.26
CA GLU A 58 -15.15 -1.22 6.68
C GLU A 58 -13.95 -0.32 6.99
N LEU A 59 -14.07 0.49 8.05
CA LEU A 59 -12.95 1.35 8.48
C LEU A 59 -11.69 0.56 8.84
N HIS A 60 -11.85 -0.70 9.23
CA HIS A 60 -10.72 -1.58 9.53
C HIS A 60 -9.94 -1.98 8.28
N ASP A 61 -10.57 -2.02 7.12
CA ASP A 61 -9.93 -2.36 5.85
C ASP A 61 -9.15 -1.16 5.33
N VAL A 62 -9.68 0.06 5.49
CA VAL A 62 -8.90 1.30 5.28
C VAL A 62 -7.63 1.32 6.16
N LEU A 63 -7.71 0.86 7.41
CA LEU A 63 -6.53 0.75 8.28
C LEU A 63 -5.55 -0.32 7.79
N ALA A 64 -6.04 -1.48 7.33
CA ALA A 64 -5.22 -2.53 6.75
C ALA A 64 -4.50 -2.06 5.48
N ASP A 65 -5.19 -1.33 4.60
CA ASP A 65 -4.62 -0.69 3.43
C ASP A 65 -3.48 0.25 3.80
N ALA A 66 -3.70 1.10 4.82
CA ALA A 66 -2.71 2.07 5.26
C ALA A 66 -1.45 1.39 5.83
N LEU A 67 -1.61 0.34 6.62
CA LEU A 67 -0.50 -0.47 7.10
C LEU A 67 0.23 -1.17 5.94
N GLY A 68 -0.51 -1.63 4.93
CA GLY A 68 0.03 -2.22 3.72
C GLY A 68 0.91 -1.23 2.97
N VAL A 69 0.42 -0.03 2.72
CA VAL A 69 1.17 1.05 2.08
C VAL A 69 2.48 1.35 2.82
N VAL A 70 2.42 1.52 4.14
CA VAL A 70 3.62 1.77 4.98
C VAL A 70 4.61 0.61 4.87
N LEU A 71 4.12 -0.64 4.91
CA LEU A 71 4.94 -1.83 4.76
C LEU A 71 5.66 -1.85 3.39
N GLY A 72 4.93 -1.63 2.30
CA GLY A 72 5.48 -1.60 0.94
C GLY A 72 6.56 -0.53 0.76
N ILE A 73 6.31 0.69 1.28
CA ILE A 73 7.29 1.78 1.26
C ILE A 73 8.54 1.42 2.06
N THR A 74 8.37 0.84 3.24
CA THR A 74 9.47 0.46 4.15
C THR A 74 10.34 -0.62 3.52
N VAL A 75 9.73 -1.66 2.94
CA VAL A 75 10.44 -2.76 2.27
C VAL A 75 11.27 -2.23 1.10
N VAL A 76 10.69 -1.45 0.20
CA VAL A 76 11.43 -0.89 -0.95
C VAL A 76 12.50 0.10 -0.50
N GLY A 77 12.23 0.90 0.54
CA GLY A 77 13.21 1.79 1.15
C GLY A 77 14.43 1.03 1.69
N ALA A 78 14.19 -0.03 2.46
CA ALA A 78 15.24 -0.89 3.02
C ALA A 78 16.06 -1.59 1.94
N LEU A 79 15.40 -2.13 0.89
CA LEU A 79 16.08 -2.72 -0.25
C LEU A 79 17.00 -1.71 -0.95
N ARG A 80 16.49 -0.51 -1.24
CA ARG A 80 17.27 0.57 -1.88
C ARG A 80 18.44 1.06 -1.02
N TRP A 81 18.29 1.04 0.30
CA TRP A 81 19.39 1.34 1.22
C TRP A 81 20.46 0.25 1.14
N ARG A 82 20.06 -1.02 1.29
CA ARG A 82 20.96 -2.17 1.27
C ARG A 82 21.78 -2.30 -0.02
N PHE A 83 21.18 -2.02 -1.18
CA PHE A 83 21.87 -2.09 -2.48
C PHE A 83 22.77 -0.88 -2.75
N ARG A 84 22.50 0.27 -2.12
CA ARG A 84 23.39 1.44 -2.20
C ARG A 84 24.66 1.21 -1.40
N ASP A 85 24.54 0.64 -0.21
CA ASP A 85 25.69 0.35 0.66
C ASP A 85 26.57 -0.77 0.10
N ALA A 86 26.03 -1.66 -0.74
CA ALA A 86 26.79 -2.71 -1.42
C ALA A 86 27.65 -2.20 -2.59
N ALA A 87 27.41 -0.97 -3.06
CA ALA A 87 28.10 -0.37 -4.19
C ALA A 87 29.27 0.55 -3.78
N HIS A 88 29.56 0.63 -2.47
CA HIS A 88 30.69 1.32 -1.85
C HIS A 88 31.67 0.31 -1.27
#